data_AF-A0A432QRW6-F1
#
_entry.id   AF-A0A432QRW6-F1
#
_cell.length_a   1.000
_cell.length_b   1.000
_cell.length_c   1.000
_cell.angle_alpha   90.00
_cell.angle_beta   90.00
_cell.angle_gamma   90.00
#
_symmetry.space_group_name_H-M   'P 1'
#
loop_
_entity.id
_entity.type
_entity.pdbx_description
1 polymer ?
#
loop_
_entity_poly.entity_id
_entity_poly.type
_entity_poly.pdbx_seq_one_letter_code
_entity_poly.pdbx_strand_id
1 'polypeptide(L)'
;DAIYWFRAAPEGSAPGGPWVYRNHYAGFMELVFPFLLALFFYYRPRFDEELSFRARTAAFFSAPGSNLYFALGFGVILVLSSVFINLSRGGTIAINLGLFLFLALLSRKKKHSGKLLFLLTIGGVFLAVSWMGWDPVLARFNATITETGGIEDGRLMIWRDSAPIIRDFLFSGSGFETFINVFPSYSTIPTNLLVDHAHNDYIELLTDGGLIGFGLVAWFVLAVLKNGIKMLGRRRDDYSILLIVAGVTAIASILFHSITDFNMHNGANGLYFYLICGLLVSAGNTRLHYRTRPTLLRVGMTKSRYVCLASLPLLLLTVIVQGGILQGEKELQKAEKVYVTPQLSAKLFAQQHATIDRAIHSDPREGYYSYYKGSLYSSQQVPDTEKIKNEYIRAALKNPFEGAYLQRLALSLPDKTSKKATRLMEEGYKRSHNKEKLVFTWVEWLLQQNRNEEAAIALQQGIGQFPGLASQLPPILLGNNFSRDEITAILPQKVSTWIQLGAFAEKMKKLEDAEYFRLHALDFLEQEDKVRAWYFNQIYSFYKKQKREDEAADILRMGIKWLPDQVGFHIRLGDYYKKKDIPYRAMEEYQQALLLQPGNTNVQRRIWKLEDK
;
A
#
# COMPACT_ATOMS: atom_id res chain seq x y z
N ASP A 1 -0.07 1.58 16.47
CA ASP A 1 1.35 1.88 16.67
C ASP A 1 1.68 3.34 16.41
N ALA A 2 2.73 3.87 17.06
CA ALA A 2 3.14 5.27 16.94
C ALA A 2 4.63 5.41 16.55
N ILE A 3 4.89 6.21 15.52
CA ILE A 3 6.22 6.65 15.07
C ILE A 3 6.75 7.65 16.09
N TYR A 4 8.01 7.50 16.52
CA TYR A 4 8.61 8.29 17.61
C TYR A 4 7.79 8.28 18.91
N TRP A 5 6.94 7.27 19.14
CA TRP A 5 6.07 7.16 20.31
C TRP A 5 4.98 8.25 20.46
N PHE A 6 4.88 9.22 19.54
CA PHE A 6 3.86 10.29 19.62
C PHE A 6 3.13 10.59 18.29
N ARG A 7 3.63 10.13 17.14
CA ARG A 7 2.97 10.33 15.84
C ARG A 7 2.26 9.06 15.41
N ALA A 8 0.94 9.10 15.19
CA ALA A 8 0.20 7.94 14.72
C ALA A 8 0.79 7.41 13.40
N ALA A 9 1.01 6.09 13.33
CA ALA A 9 1.44 5.45 12.10
C ALA A 9 0.24 5.33 11.13
N PRO A 10 0.47 5.40 9.81
CA PRO A 10 -0.58 5.15 8.81
C PRO A 10 -1.23 3.77 9.01
N GLU A 11 -2.51 3.66 8.66
CA GLU A 11 -3.23 2.39 8.72
C GLU A 11 -2.56 1.33 7.83
N GLY A 12 -2.46 0.09 8.31
CA GLY A 12 -1.77 -1.00 7.61
C GLY A 12 -0.23 -0.94 7.64
N SER A 13 0.38 0.06 8.29
CA SER A 13 1.84 0.12 8.45
C SER A 13 2.35 -0.84 9.53
N ALA A 14 3.64 -1.19 9.44
CA ALA A 14 4.34 -2.03 10.41
C ALA A 14 5.58 -1.29 10.92
N PRO A 15 5.41 -0.32 11.84
CA PRO A 15 6.48 0.59 12.22
C PRO A 15 7.58 -0.09 13.05
N GLY A 16 8.81 0.33 12.79
CA GLY A 16 10.01 -0.08 13.53
C GLY A 16 10.68 1.15 14.15
N GLY A 17 10.34 1.47 15.39
CA GLY A 17 10.81 2.70 16.05
C GLY A 17 10.37 3.97 15.30
N PRO A 18 11.30 4.78 14.75
CA PRO A 18 10.95 5.98 13.99
C PRO A 18 10.59 5.73 12.51
N TRP A 19 10.57 4.47 12.05
CA TRP A 19 10.30 4.12 10.66
C TRP A 19 8.87 3.62 10.49
N VAL A 20 8.23 3.99 9.38
CA VAL A 20 6.88 3.51 8.99
C VAL A 20 6.91 2.01 8.64
N TYR A 21 8.03 1.54 8.11
CA TYR A 21 8.20 0.18 7.62
C TYR A 21 9.42 -0.48 8.26
N ARG A 22 9.18 -1.58 8.97
CA ARG A 22 10.19 -2.33 9.72
C ARG A 22 11.41 -2.76 8.90
N ASN A 23 11.24 -3.14 7.64
CA ASN A 23 12.37 -3.62 6.84
C ASN A 23 13.33 -2.48 6.48
N HIS A 24 12.80 -1.27 6.26
CA HIS A 24 13.62 -0.08 6.05
C HIS A 24 14.46 0.28 7.28
N TYR A 25 13.92 0.12 8.50
CA TYR A 25 14.70 0.25 9.74
C TYR A 25 15.85 -0.75 9.81
N ALA A 26 15.58 -2.02 9.47
CA ALA A 26 16.62 -3.05 9.46
C ALA A 26 17.71 -2.74 8.43
N GLY A 27 17.33 -2.28 7.23
CA GLY A 27 18.27 -1.78 6.22
C GLY A 27 19.17 -0.65 6.72
N PHE A 28 18.62 0.30 7.48
CA PHE A 28 19.43 1.34 8.12
C PHE A 28 20.45 0.77 9.11
N MET A 29 20.02 -0.19 9.94
CA MET A 29 20.89 -0.85 10.91
C MET A 29 22.00 -1.65 10.24
N GLU A 30 21.74 -2.29 9.10
CA GLU A 30 22.76 -2.98 8.28
C GLU A 30 23.84 -2.04 7.75
N LEU A 31 23.48 -0.79 7.44
CA LEU A 31 24.43 0.22 6.98
C LEU A 31 25.34 0.71 8.11
N VAL A 32 24.80 0.90 9.33
CA VAL A 32 25.52 1.46 10.48
C VAL A 32 26.33 0.41 11.24
N PHE A 33 25.78 -0.81 11.38
CA PHE A 33 26.35 -1.90 12.19
C PHE A 33 27.83 -2.19 11.91
N PRO A 34 28.28 -2.33 10.64
CA PRO A 34 29.67 -2.68 10.35
C PRO A 34 30.67 -1.61 10.81
N PHE A 35 30.29 -0.33 10.79
CA PHE A 35 31.14 0.76 11.25
C PHE A 35 31.24 0.77 12.77
N LEU A 36 30.13 0.54 13.46
CA LEU A 36 30.11 0.40 14.92
C LEU A 36 31.00 -0.77 15.36
N LEU A 37 30.94 -1.90 14.66
CA LEU A 37 31.78 -3.06 14.89
C LEU A 37 33.26 -2.79 14.59
N ALA A 38 33.56 -2.05 13.52
CA ALA A 38 34.92 -1.62 13.20
C ALA A 38 35.53 -0.73 14.30
N LEU A 39 34.78 0.26 14.79
CA LEU A 39 35.23 1.12 15.89
C LEU A 39 35.39 0.32 17.19
N PHE A 40 34.47 -0.60 17.48
CA PHE A 40 34.59 -1.51 18.63
C PHE A 40 35.89 -2.31 18.59
N PHE A 41 36.28 -2.87 17.43
CA PHE A 41 37.56 -3.57 17.29
C PHE A 41 38.77 -2.65 17.35
N TYR A 42 38.65 -1.42 16.84
CA TYR A 42 39.76 -0.48 16.81
C TYR A 42 40.12 0.03 18.21
N TYR A 43 39.11 0.44 18.99
CA TYR A 43 39.29 0.97 20.34
C TYR A 43 39.46 -0.10 21.42
N ARG A 44 39.61 -1.38 21.03
CA ARG A 44 39.88 -2.47 21.97
C ARG A 44 41.15 -2.14 22.80
N PRO A 45 41.03 -2.01 24.13
CA PRO A 45 42.18 -1.75 24.98
C PRO A 45 43.23 -2.86 24.84
N ARG A 46 44.51 -2.48 24.70
CA ARG A 46 45.64 -3.41 24.62
C ARG A 46 46.34 -3.44 25.98
N PHE A 47 46.62 -4.63 26.48
CA PHE A 47 47.35 -4.84 27.73
C PHE A 47 48.57 -5.69 27.46
N ASP A 48 49.57 -5.53 28.31
CA ASP A 48 50.73 -6.40 28.33
C ASP A 48 50.30 -7.84 28.66
N GLU A 49 50.80 -8.80 27.88
CA GLU A 49 50.46 -10.22 28.04
C GLU A 49 51.09 -10.82 29.31
N GLU A 50 52.11 -10.16 29.86
CA GLU A 50 52.82 -10.59 31.08
C GLU A 50 52.07 -10.28 32.39
N LEU A 51 51.00 -9.48 32.34
CA LEU A 51 50.21 -9.14 33.52
C LEU A 51 49.36 -10.33 34.01
N SER A 52 49.26 -10.48 35.35
CA SER A 52 48.37 -11.47 35.96
C SER A 52 46.91 -11.25 35.55
N PHE A 53 46.10 -12.31 35.56
CA PHE A 53 44.67 -12.23 35.17
C PHE A 53 43.92 -11.14 35.94
N ARG A 54 44.14 -11.01 37.26
CA ARG A 54 43.50 -9.98 38.11
C ARG A 54 43.94 -8.57 37.73
N ALA A 55 45.23 -8.37 37.45
CA ALA A 55 45.77 -7.08 37.03
C ALA A 55 45.25 -6.68 35.63
N ARG A 56 45.14 -7.65 34.71
CA ARG A 56 44.53 -7.42 33.38
C ARG A 56 43.07 -7.05 33.46
N THR A 57 42.28 -7.70 34.32
CA THR A 57 40.86 -7.35 34.50
C THR A 57 40.69 -5.96 35.09
N ALA A 58 41.47 -5.60 36.12
CA ALA A 58 41.41 -4.26 36.71
C ALA A 58 41.82 -3.17 35.71
N ALA A 59 42.90 -3.42 34.96
CA ALA A 59 43.36 -2.52 33.89
C ALA A 59 42.33 -2.38 32.77
N PHE A 60 41.59 -3.45 32.43
CA PHE A 60 40.54 -3.43 31.42
C PHE A 60 39.36 -2.54 31.74
N PHE A 61 38.97 -2.42 33.01
CA PHE A 61 37.90 -1.51 33.41
C PHE A 61 38.39 -0.09 33.71
N SER A 62 39.68 0.08 34.00
CA SER A 62 40.25 1.36 34.47
C SER A 62 41.05 2.13 33.40
N ALA A 63 41.38 1.51 32.27
CA ALA A 63 42.21 2.16 31.24
C ALA A 63 41.45 3.29 30.51
N PRO A 64 42.13 4.40 30.17
CA PRO A 64 41.58 5.43 29.30
C PRO A 64 41.09 4.85 27.96
N GLY A 65 39.81 5.05 27.63
CA GLY A 65 39.17 4.53 26.41
C GLY A 65 38.34 3.25 26.61
N SER A 66 38.40 2.61 27.78
CA SER A 66 37.59 1.42 28.08
C SER A 66 36.08 1.73 28.12
N ASN A 67 35.71 2.91 28.61
CA ASN A 67 34.34 3.42 28.55
C ASN A 67 33.80 3.52 27.11
N LEU A 68 34.61 4.03 26.17
CA LEU A 68 34.25 4.09 24.76
C LEU A 68 34.12 2.69 24.16
N TYR A 69 35.05 1.77 24.48
CA TYR A 69 34.97 0.38 24.06
C TYR A 69 33.67 -0.31 24.53
N PHE A 70 33.28 -0.14 25.80
CA PHE A 70 32.03 -0.69 26.31
C PHE A 70 30.80 -0.04 25.69
N ALA A 71 30.81 1.28 25.47
CA ALA A 71 29.71 1.98 24.81
C ALA A 71 29.51 1.48 23.37
N LEU A 72 30.60 1.29 22.62
CA LEU A 72 30.56 0.73 21.26
C LEU A 72 30.08 -0.72 21.28
N GLY A 73 30.56 -1.55 22.22
CA GLY A 73 30.13 -2.94 22.37
C GLY A 73 28.67 -3.08 22.74
N PHE A 74 28.18 -2.25 23.66
CA PHE A 74 26.77 -2.17 24.01
C PHE A 74 25.93 -1.73 22.81
N GLY A 75 26.40 -0.75 22.04
CA GLY A 75 25.76 -0.35 20.79
C GLY A 75 25.65 -1.50 19.78
N VAL A 76 26.71 -2.32 19.62
CA VAL A 76 26.67 -3.51 18.75
C VAL A 76 25.57 -4.48 19.19
N ILE A 77 25.48 -4.75 20.49
CA ILE A 77 24.45 -5.64 21.05
C ILE A 77 23.05 -5.05 20.83
N LEU A 78 22.87 -3.75 21.06
CA LEU A 78 21.60 -3.07 20.85
C LEU A 78 21.14 -3.14 19.40
N VAL A 79 22.02 -2.86 18.43
CA VAL A 79 21.70 -2.88 17.00
C VAL A 79 21.32 -4.29 16.54
N LEU A 80 22.08 -5.31 16.96
CA LEU A 80 21.73 -6.69 16.62
C LEU A 80 20.37 -7.05 17.22
N SER A 81 20.20 -6.82 18.52
CA SER A 81 18.96 -7.15 19.24
C SER A 81 17.76 -6.43 18.65
N SER A 82 17.90 -5.17 18.24
CA SER A 82 16.79 -4.40 17.68
C SER A 82 16.33 -4.92 16.32
N VAL A 83 17.25 -5.38 15.47
CA VAL A 83 16.89 -6.01 14.18
C VAL A 83 16.12 -7.32 14.41
N PHE A 84 16.54 -8.13 15.39
CA PHE A 84 15.84 -9.36 15.75
C PHE A 84 14.44 -9.08 16.32
N ILE A 85 14.30 -8.12 17.23
CA ILE A 85 13.02 -7.72 17.84
C ILE A 85 12.06 -7.15 16.79
N ASN A 86 12.58 -6.49 15.76
CA ASN A 86 11.80 -5.88 14.69
C ASN A 86 11.21 -6.90 13.68
N LEU A 87 11.51 -8.19 13.85
CA LEU A 87 10.95 -9.32 13.08
C LEU A 87 11.13 -9.21 11.55
N SER A 88 12.09 -8.42 11.10
CA SER A 88 12.50 -8.35 9.69
C SER A 88 13.35 -9.56 9.36
N ARG A 89 12.77 -10.57 8.68
CA ARG A 89 13.49 -11.79 8.28
C ARG A 89 14.57 -11.49 7.26
N GLY A 90 14.25 -10.69 6.24
CA GLY A 90 15.20 -10.21 5.24
C GLY A 90 16.36 -9.47 5.89
N GLY A 91 16.07 -8.55 6.82
CA GLY A 91 17.11 -7.80 7.52
C GLY A 91 17.94 -8.65 8.48
N THR A 92 17.32 -9.63 9.15
CA THR A 92 18.05 -10.60 9.99
C THR A 92 19.02 -11.43 9.17
N ILE A 93 18.62 -11.91 7.99
CA ILE A 93 19.51 -12.66 7.09
C ILE A 93 20.63 -11.73 6.58
N ALA A 94 20.28 -10.54 6.11
CA ALA A 94 21.22 -9.58 5.56
C ALA A 94 22.30 -9.14 6.57
N ILE A 95 21.93 -8.78 7.80
CA ILE A 95 22.90 -8.37 8.83
C ILE A 95 23.84 -9.50 9.24
N ASN A 96 23.35 -10.75 9.25
CA ASN A 96 24.16 -11.93 9.55
C ASN A 96 25.14 -12.26 8.41
N LEU A 97 24.70 -12.18 7.15
CA LEU A 97 25.58 -12.29 5.98
C LEU A 97 26.63 -11.17 5.98
N GLY A 98 26.24 -9.97 6.38
CA GLY A 98 27.14 -8.84 6.64
C GLY A 98 28.20 -9.17 7.69
N LEU A 99 27.79 -9.60 8.87
CA LEU A 99 28.71 -9.98 9.94
C LEU A 99 29.69 -11.08 9.50
N PHE A 100 29.19 -12.09 8.79
CA PHE A 100 30.03 -13.14 8.21
C PHE A 100 31.09 -12.55 7.24
N LEU A 101 30.67 -11.68 6.33
CA LEU A 101 31.56 -11.02 5.37
C LEU A 101 32.61 -10.15 6.09
N PHE A 102 32.20 -9.38 7.10
CA PHE A 102 33.09 -8.54 7.90
C PHE A 102 34.23 -9.39 8.51
N LEU A 103 33.86 -10.48 9.18
CA LEU A 103 34.82 -11.35 9.85
C LEU A 103 35.71 -12.11 8.86
N ALA A 104 35.16 -12.53 7.71
CA ALA A 104 35.93 -13.19 6.65
C ALA A 104 37.00 -12.24 6.08
N LEU A 105 36.64 -10.98 5.79
CA LEU A 105 37.57 -9.97 5.29
C LEU A 105 38.63 -9.58 6.33
N LEU A 106 38.25 -9.46 7.61
CA LEU A 106 39.18 -9.16 8.70
C LEU A 106 40.16 -10.31 8.97
N SER A 107 39.68 -11.55 8.94
CA SER A 107 40.49 -12.76 9.17
C SER A 107 41.57 -12.96 8.10
N ARG A 108 41.32 -12.53 6.85
CA ARG A 108 42.34 -12.50 5.79
C ARG A 108 43.50 -11.54 6.09
N LYS A 109 43.32 -10.58 6.99
CA LYS A 109 44.34 -9.58 7.36
C LYS A 109 44.99 -9.85 8.72
N LYS A 110 44.27 -10.42 9.69
CA LYS A 110 44.79 -10.68 11.04
C LYS A 110 44.82 -12.18 11.32
N LYS A 111 46.03 -12.77 11.38
CA LYS A 111 46.30 -14.22 11.51
C LYS A 111 45.76 -14.87 12.79
N HIS A 112 45.51 -14.11 13.87
CA HIS A 112 45.18 -14.67 15.20
C HIS A 112 43.86 -14.22 15.83
N SER A 113 43.09 -13.29 15.25
CA SER A 113 41.95 -12.67 15.95
C SER A 113 40.55 -13.13 15.51
N GLY A 114 40.43 -14.08 14.58
CA GLY A 114 39.17 -14.29 13.83
C GLY A 114 38.47 -15.63 13.97
N LYS A 115 39.18 -16.75 14.20
CA LYS A 115 38.58 -18.11 14.06
C LYS A 115 37.43 -18.40 15.04
N LEU A 116 37.60 -18.08 16.33
CA LEU A 116 36.56 -18.32 17.34
C LEU A 116 35.34 -17.43 17.12
N LEU A 117 35.57 -16.14 16.84
CA LEU A 117 34.48 -15.19 16.57
C LEU A 117 33.75 -15.52 15.26
N PHE A 118 34.47 -15.98 14.24
CA PHE A 118 33.93 -16.50 12.98
C PHE A 118 33.04 -17.73 13.20
N LEU A 119 33.50 -18.69 14.02
CA LEU A 119 32.72 -19.88 14.40
C LEU A 119 31.49 -19.51 15.24
N LEU A 120 31.61 -18.54 16.16
CA LEU A 120 30.48 -18.03 16.96
C LEU A 120 29.46 -17.28 16.10
N THR A 121 29.89 -16.54 15.09
CA THR A 121 28.98 -15.93 14.11
C THR A 121 28.25 -16.97 13.29
N ILE A 122 28.95 -17.99 12.76
CA ILE A 122 28.29 -19.10 12.03
C ILE A 122 27.28 -19.80 12.94
N GLY A 123 27.62 -20.06 14.20
CA GLY A 123 26.70 -20.60 15.20
C GLY A 123 25.52 -19.68 15.50
N GLY A 124 25.73 -18.36 15.57
CA GLY A 124 24.69 -17.35 15.77
C GLY A 124 23.73 -17.23 14.57
N VAL A 125 24.25 -17.27 13.33
CA VAL A 125 23.44 -17.33 12.11
C VAL A 125 22.59 -18.60 12.11
N PHE A 126 23.22 -19.75 12.41
CA PHE A 126 22.52 -21.03 12.46
C PHE A 126 21.41 -21.02 13.51
N LEU A 127 21.69 -20.53 14.72
CA LEU A 127 20.68 -20.41 15.78
C LEU A 127 19.56 -19.42 15.44
N ALA A 128 19.88 -18.27 14.83
CA ALA A 128 18.88 -17.29 14.39
C ALA A 128 17.95 -17.87 13.32
N VAL A 129 18.52 -18.55 12.32
CA VAL A 129 17.76 -19.18 11.22
C VAL A 129 16.96 -20.38 11.74
N SER A 130 17.54 -21.19 12.64
CA SER A 130 16.85 -22.34 13.25
C SER A 130 15.74 -21.94 14.22
N TRP A 131 15.90 -20.83 14.97
CA TRP A 131 14.88 -20.33 15.90
C TRP A 131 13.62 -19.81 15.20
N MET A 132 13.77 -19.20 14.01
CA MET A 132 12.64 -18.63 13.28
C MET A 132 11.79 -19.65 12.51
N GLY A 133 12.32 -20.84 12.22
CA GLY A 133 11.67 -21.88 11.43
C GLY A 133 11.54 -21.52 9.94
N TRP A 134 11.68 -22.50 9.03
CA TRP A 134 11.56 -22.27 7.58
C TRP A 134 10.11 -22.26 7.10
N ASP A 135 9.22 -23.04 7.71
CA ASP A 135 7.84 -23.20 7.26
C ASP A 135 7.04 -21.88 7.34
N PRO A 136 7.11 -21.08 8.42
CA PRO A 136 6.44 -19.77 8.47
C PRO A 136 7.07 -18.74 7.52
N VAL A 137 8.30 -18.97 7.05
CA VAL A 137 8.99 -18.12 6.06
C VAL A 137 8.44 -18.39 4.67
N LEU A 138 8.46 -19.65 4.25
CA LEU A 138 7.94 -20.06 2.95
C LEU A 138 6.42 -19.86 2.84
N ALA A 139 5.67 -20.14 3.91
CA ALA A 139 4.22 -19.92 3.93
C ALA A 139 3.85 -18.43 3.79
N ARG A 140 4.65 -17.50 4.33
CA ARG A 140 4.41 -16.06 4.16
C ARG A 140 4.77 -15.56 2.76
N PHE A 141 5.89 -15.97 2.19
CA PHE A 141 6.26 -15.58 0.81
C PHE A 141 5.26 -16.04 -0.26
N ASN A 142 4.44 -17.05 0.06
CA ASN A 142 3.39 -17.60 -0.81
C ASN A 142 1.96 -17.20 -0.38
N ALA A 143 1.76 -16.57 0.78
CA ALA A 143 0.41 -16.28 1.29
C ALA A 143 -0.25 -15.20 0.41
N THR A 144 -1.24 -15.61 -0.37
CA THR A 144 -1.70 -14.81 -1.51
C THR A 144 -2.79 -13.79 -1.16
N ILE A 145 -3.62 -13.97 -0.13
CA ILE A 145 -4.64 -13.00 0.34
C ILE A 145 -5.08 -13.47 1.74
N THR A 146 -5.12 -12.59 2.74
CA THR A 146 -5.81 -12.88 4.01
C THR A 146 -7.32 -12.79 3.81
N GLU A 147 -8.13 -13.50 4.61
CA GLU A 147 -9.61 -13.45 4.55
C GLU A 147 -10.20 -12.02 4.66
N THR A 148 -9.38 -11.05 5.08
CA THR A 148 -9.69 -9.62 5.17
C THR A 148 -9.30 -8.79 3.94
N GLY A 149 -8.82 -9.40 2.85
CA GLY A 149 -8.36 -8.70 1.64
C GLY A 149 -6.98 -8.05 1.76
N GLY A 150 -6.21 -8.41 2.78
CA GLY A 150 -4.82 -7.97 2.97
C GLY A 150 -3.83 -8.83 2.18
N ILE A 151 -2.76 -8.24 1.63
CA ILE A 151 -1.62 -8.97 1.10
C ILE A 151 -0.70 -9.25 2.29
N GLU A 152 -0.65 -10.51 2.75
CA GLU A 152 0.47 -10.96 3.59
C GLU A 152 1.56 -11.53 2.67
N ASP A 153 2.40 -10.64 2.12
CA ASP A 153 3.68 -10.97 1.46
C ASP A 153 3.63 -11.78 0.13
N GLY A 154 2.73 -11.39 -0.78
CA GLY A 154 2.58 -11.94 -2.16
C GLY A 154 3.66 -11.55 -3.17
N ARG A 155 4.91 -11.34 -2.73
CA ARG A 155 6.01 -10.80 -3.57
C ARG A 155 6.31 -11.62 -4.80
N LEU A 156 6.22 -12.95 -4.73
CA LEU A 156 6.52 -13.82 -5.88
C LEU A 156 5.57 -13.57 -7.06
N MET A 157 4.29 -13.29 -6.78
CA MET A 157 3.32 -12.94 -7.82
C MET A 157 3.62 -11.56 -8.40
N ILE A 158 3.98 -10.59 -7.55
CA ILE A 158 4.43 -9.26 -8.00
C ILE A 158 5.65 -9.38 -8.92
N TRP A 159 6.63 -10.19 -8.55
CA TRP A 159 7.84 -10.41 -9.35
C TRP A 159 7.55 -11.10 -10.68
N ARG A 160 6.68 -12.13 -10.66
CA ARG A 160 6.21 -12.81 -11.88
C ARG A 160 5.51 -11.81 -12.81
N ASP A 161 4.62 -10.99 -12.28
CA ASP A 161 3.83 -10.03 -13.06
C ASP A 161 4.66 -8.79 -13.47
N SER A 162 5.83 -8.57 -12.84
CA SER A 162 6.81 -7.55 -13.22
C SER A 162 7.71 -7.98 -14.39
N ALA A 163 7.91 -9.29 -14.62
CA ALA A 163 8.78 -9.78 -15.68
C ALA A 163 8.35 -9.33 -17.10
N PRO A 164 7.05 -9.32 -17.46
CA PRO A 164 6.59 -8.73 -18.71
C PRO A 164 6.91 -7.24 -18.85
N ILE A 165 6.89 -6.46 -17.77
CA ILE A 165 7.24 -5.03 -17.78
C ILE A 165 8.70 -4.86 -18.22
N ILE A 166 9.62 -5.64 -17.63
CA ILE A 166 11.04 -5.62 -18.00
C ILE A 166 11.22 -5.96 -19.49
N ARG A 167 10.46 -6.92 -20.02
CA ARG A 167 10.53 -7.28 -21.43
C ARG A 167 10.03 -6.14 -22.34
N ASP A 168 8.91 -5.53 -21.99
CA ASP A 168 8.25 -4.53 -22.82
C ASP A 168 8.99 -3.17 -22.76
N PHE A 169 9.77 -2.91 -21.70
CA PHE A 169 10.59 -1.71 -21.50
C PHE A 169 12.11 -2.00 -21.32
N LEU A 170 12.64 -2.97 -22.08
CA LEU A 170 13.95 -3.57 -21.84
C LEU A 170 15.13 -2.60 -21.67
N PHE A 171 15.26 -1.59 -22.52
CA PHE A 171 16.47 -0.76 -22.54
C PHE A 171 16.44 0.37 -21.52
N SER A 172 15.40 1.19 -21.53
CA SER A 172 15.30 2.41 -20.72
C SER A 172 14.42 2.25 -19.48
N GLY A 173 13.69 1.15 -19.36
CA GLY A 173 12.60 1.03 -18.40
C GLY A 173 11.42 1.93 -18.77
N SER A 174 10.38 1.90 -17.94
CA SER A 174 9.20 2.76 -18.06
C SER A 174 9.40 4.17 -17.49
N GLY A 175 10.51 4.41 -16.80
CA GLY A 175 10.85 5.64 -16.09
C GLY A 175 10.91 5.42 -14.58
N PHE A 176 11.79 6.14 -13.89
CA PHE A 176 11.87 6.09 -12.43
C PHE A 176 10.57 6.56 -11.77
N GLU A 177 10.16 5.85 -10.73
CA GLU A 177 8.91 6.06 -9.96
C GLU A 177 7.63 5.75 -10.75
N THR A 178 7.73 5.03 -11.87
CA THR A 178 6.56 4.66 -12.69
C THR A 178 6.05 3.25 -12.44
N PHE A 179 6.72 2.46 -11.60
CA PHE A 179 6.31 1.09 -11.27
C PHE A 179 4.83 1.03 -10.87
N ILE A 180 4.45 1.89 -9.91
CA ILE A 180 3.06 2.03 -9.46
C ILE A 180 2.14 2.21 -10.67
N ASN A 181 2.43 3.09 -11.63
CA ASN A 181 1.58 3.37 -12.78
C ASN A 181 1.46 2.22 -13.78
N VAL A 182 2.56 1.50 -14.03
CA VAL A 182 2.62 0.48 -15.08
C VAL A 182 2.12 -0.87 -14.59
N PHE A 183 2.42 -1.24 -13.35
CA PHE A 183 2.15 -2.56 -12.78
C PHE A 183 0.68 -3.03 -12.89
N PRO A 184 -0.36 -2.20 -12.67
CA PRO A 184 -1.76 -2.64 -12.78
C PRO A 184 -2.14 -3.18 -14.15
N SER A 185 -1.44 -2.76 -15.22
CA SER A 185 -1.69 -3.26 -16.57
C SER A 185 -1.22 -4.70 -16.79
N TYR A 186 -0.32 -5.18 -15.93
CA TYR A 186 0.31 -6.50 -15.98
C TYR A 186 -0.09 -7.40 -14.81
N SER A 187 -0.63 -6.81 -13.74
CA SER A 187 -1.05 -7.54 -12.54
C SER A 187 -2.18 -8.51 -12.84
N THR A 188 -1.99 -9.75 -12.41
CA THR A 188 -2.99 -10.82 -12.41
C THR A 188 -3.50 -11.08 -10.99
N ILE A 189 -3.04 -10.29 -10.01
CA ILE A 189 -3.39 -10.44 -8.60
C ILE A 189 -4.81 -9.87 -8.41
N PRO A 190 -5.78 -10.67 -7.92
CA PRO A 190 -7.14 -10.20 -7.65
C PRO A 190 -7.16 -9.46 -6.31
N THR A 191 -6.43 -8.35 -6.21
CA THR A 191 -6.31 -7.55 -4.99
C THR A 191 -6.74 -6.10 -5.24
N ASN A 192 -7.23 -5.48 -4.17
CA ASN A 192 -7.60 -4.06 -4.15
C ASN A 192 -6.50 -3.20 -3.53
N LEU A 193 -5.44 -3.83 -3.06
CA LEU A 193 -4.33 -3.13 -2.44
C LEU A 193 -3.46 -2.49 -3.51
N LEU A 194 -3.12 -1.24 -3.26
CA LEU A 194 -2.16 -0.50 -4.06
C LEU A 194 -0.80 -1.18 -3.93
N VAL A 195 -0.29 -1.72 -5.04
CA VAL A 195 1.09 -2.20 -5.14
C VAL A 195 1.91 -1.06 -5.71
N ASP A 196 2.59 -0.34 -4.83
CA ASP A 196 3.39 0.84 -5.16
C ASP A 196 4.84 0.50 -5.54
N HIS A 197 5.35 -0.63 -5.04
CA HIS A 197 6.72 -1.10 -5.27
C HIS A 197 6.78 -2.59 -5.62
N ALA A 198 7.85 -3.00 -6.31
CA ALA A 198 8.10 -4.41 -6.64
C ALA A 198 8.54 -5.22 -5.41
N HIS A 199 8.85 -4.55 -4.30
CA HIS A 199 9.47 -5.13 -3.11
C HIS A 199 10.76 -5.91 -3.40
N ASN A 200 11.52 -5.43 -4.37
CA ASN A 200 12.82 -5.93 -4.79
C ASN A 200 13.49 -4.81 -5.59
N ASP A 201 14.50 -4.15 -5.01
CA ASP A 201 15.16 -3.00 -5.64
C ASP A 201 15.75 -3.36 -7.03
N TYR A 202 16.11 -4.62 -7.29
CA TYR A 202 16.66 -5.04 -8.58
C TYR A 202 15.60 -5.17 -9.67
N ILE A 203 14.45 -5.76 -9.32
CA ILE A 203 13.31 -5.87 -10.25
C ILE A 203 12.80 -4.48 -10.55
N GLU A 204 12.62 -3.64 -9.53
CA GLU A 204 12.13 -2.27 -9.72
C GLU A 204 13.12 -1.41 -10.52
N LEU A 205 14.42 -1.55 -10.27
CA LEU A 205 15.44 -0.87 -11.09
C LEU A 205 15.40 -1.31 -12.56
N LEU A 206 15.07 -2.57 -12.84
CA LEU A 206 14.91 -3.08 -14.21
C LEU A 206 13.59 -2.61 -14.85
N THR A 207 12.48 -2.54 -14.10
CA THR A 207 11.22 -2.00 -14.64
C THR A 207 11.34 -0.51 -14.93
N ASP A 208 11.96 0.24 -14.04
CA ASP A 208 12.00 1.70 -14.09
C ASP A 208 13.12 2.23 -14.97
N GLY A 209 14.32 1.65 -14.87
CA GLY A 209 15.52 2.12 -15.57
C GLY A 209 16.00 1.20 -16.70
N GLY A 210 15.41 0.01 -16.85
CA GLY A 210 15.83 -0.97 -17.85
C GLY A 210 17.29 -1.42 -17.68
N LEU A 211 17.81 -2.05 -18.74
CA LEU A 211 19.21 -2.48 -18.77
C LEU A 211 20.21 -1.32 -18.66
N ILE A 212 19.85 -0.12 -19.14
CA ILE A 212 20.71 1.06 -19.07
C ILE A 212 20.84 1.52 -17.61
N GLY A 213 19.72 1.75 -16.92
CA GLY A 213 19.70 2.15 -15.52
C GLY A 213 20.37 1.12 -14.63
N PHE A 214 20.01 -0.16 -14.81
CA PHE A 214 20.63 -1.26 -14.10
C PHE A 214 22.15 -1.32 -14.33
N GLY A 215 22.59 -1.22 -15.58
CA GLY A 215 24.01 -1.25 -15.95
C GLY A 215 24.81 -0.10 -15.32
N LEU A 216 24.24 1.11 -15.27
CA LEU A 216 24.90 2.28 -14.66
C LEU A 216 25.03 2.13 -13.14
N VAL A 217 23.97 1.70 -12.45
CA VAL A 217 23.99 1.46 -10.99
C VAL A 217 24.94 0.32 -10.66
N ALA A 218 24.86 -0.80 -11.38
CA ALA A 218 25.76 -1.94 -11.20
C ALA A 218 27.22 -1.54 -11.41
N TRP A 219 27.52 -0.77 -12.46
CA TRP A 219 28.85 -0.24 -12.71
C TRP A 219 29.36 0.63 -11.55
N PHE A 220 28.54 1.56 -11.07
CA PHE A 220 28.87 2.42 -9.92
C PHE A 220 29.22 1.59 -8.67
N VAL A 221 28.32 0.69 -8.27
CA VAL A 221 28.49 -0.16 -7.09
C VAL A 221 29.73 -1.04 -7.21
N LEU A 222 29.91 -1.71 -8.37
CA LEU A 222 31.08 -2.54 -8.62
C LEU A 222 32.39 -1.73 -8.63
N ALA A 223 32.38 -0.49 -9.14
CA ALA A 223 33.54 0.38 -9.12
C ALA A 223 33.96 0.76 -7.69
N VAL A 224 32.98 1.10 -6.83
CA VAL A 224 33.20 1.41 -5.41
C VAL A 224 33.72 0.19 -4.65
N LEU A 225 33.06 -0.97 -4.79
CA LEU A 225 33.49 -2.22 -4.14
C LEU A 225 34.87 -2.67 -4.61
N LYS A 226 35.15 -2.61 -5.91
CA LYS A 226 36.46 -2.92 -6.48
C LYS A 226 37.55 -1.99 -5.93
N ASN A 227 37.25 -0.71 -5.74
CA ASN A 227 38.18 0.23 -5.09
C ASN A 227 38.46 -0.20 -3.65
N GLY A 228 37.41 -0.44 -2.86
CA GLY A 228 37.50 -0.88 -1.47
C GLY A 228 38.35 -2.15 -1.30
N ILE A 229 38.02 -3.21 -2.05
CA ILE A 229 38.75 -4.49 -2.01
C ILE A 229 40.21 -4.33 -2.43
N LYS A 230 40.48 -3.54 -3.47
CA LYS A 230 41.85 -3.23 -3.90
C LYS A 230 42.63 -2.48 -2.81
N MET A 231 42.00 -1.51 -2.14
CA MET A 231 42.64 -0.76 -1.06
C MET A 231 42.83 -1.61 0.18
N LEU A 232 41.92 -2.52 0.49
CA LEU A 232 42.10 -3.51 1.57
C LEU A 232 43.43 -4.26 1.39
N GLY A 233 43.76 -4.69 0.17
CA GLY A 233 45.03 -5.33 -0.15
C GLY A 233 46.27 -4.45 0.13
N ARG A 234 46.16 -3.12 -0.07
CA ARG A 234 47.29 -2.18 -0.03
C ARG A 234 47.52 -1.51 1.32
N ARG A 235 46.45 -1.29 2.10
CA ARG A 235 46.54 -0.61 3.40
C ARG A 235 47.19 -1.50 4.45
N ARG A 236 47.87 -0.84 5.40
CA ARG A 236 48.59 -1.45 6.51
C ARG A 236 48.19 -0.87 7.87
N ASP A 237 47.61 0.32 7.88
CA ASP A 237 47.07 0.95 9.07
C ASP A 237 45.74 0.32 9.48
N ASP A 238 45.65 -0.05 10.76
CA ASP A 238 44.52 -0.78 11.34
C ASP A 238 43.18 -0.02 11.17
N TYR A 239 43.19 1.30 11.34
CA TYR A 239 41.99 2.12 11.26
C TYR A 239 41.37 2.11 9.85
N SER A 240 42.15 2.42 8.79
CA SER A 240 41.61 2.33 7.43
C SER A 240 41.22 0.91 7.05
N ILE A 241 41.95 -0.12 7.48
CA ILE A 241 41.57 -1.52 7.19
C ILE A 241 40.18 -1.81 7.75
N LEU A 242 39.93 -1.47 9.02
CA LEU A 242 38.64 -1.69 9.67
C LEU A 242 37.51 -0.90 9.01
N LEU A 243 37.74 0.37 8.65
CA LEU A 243 36.74 1.18 7.94
C LEU A 243 36.46 0.68 6.52
N ILE A 244 37.47 0.17 5.80
CA ILE A 244 37.26 -0.44 4.47
C ILE A 244 36.43 -1.72 4.59
N VAL A 245 36.75 -2.58 5.56
CA VAL A 245 35.97 -3.81 5.83
C VAL A 245 34.53 -3.45 6.21
N ALA A 246 34.33 -2.44 7.06
CA ALA A 246 33.01 -1.93 7.41
C ALA A 246 32.24 -1.43 6.17
N GLY A 247 32.84 -0.56 5.36
CA GLY A 247 32.18 0.02 4.18
C GLY A 247 31.79 -1.03 3.14
N VAL A 248 32.68 -1.98 2.83
CA VAL A 248 32.38 -3.10 1.92
C VAL A 248 31.24 -3.95 2.49
N THR A 249 31.27 -4.22 3.80
CA THR A 249 30.25 -5.04 4.46
C THR A 249 28.89 -4.35 4.46
N ALA A 250 28.84 -3.06 4.80
CA ALA A 250 27.59 -2.29 4.85
C ALA A 250 26.92 -2.24 3.48
N ILE A 251 27.69 -1.94 2.42
CA ILE A 251 27.20 -1.95 1.03
C ILE A 251 26.70 -3.35 0.65
N ALA A 252 27.46 -4.41 0.96
CA ALA A 252 27.03 -5.76 0.63
C ALA A 252 25.76 -6.20 1.38
N SER A 253 25.64 -5.83 2.66
CA SER A 253 24.50 -6.22 3.51
C SER A 253 23.20 -5.67 2.97
N ILE A 254 23.15 -4.36 2.69
CA ILE A 254 21.94 -3.74 2.16
C ILE A 254 21.59 -4.28 0.76
N LEU A 255 22.60 -4.58 -0.08
CA LEU A 255 22.38 -5.21 -1.39
C LEU A 255 21.78 -6.62 -1.25
N PHE A 256 22.18 -7.40 -0.24
CA PHE A 256 21.53 -8.68 0.04
C PHE A 256 20.08 -8.50 0.46
N HIS A 257 19.77 -7.50 1.29
CA HIS A 257 18.40 -7.21 1.71
C HIS A 257 17.53 -6.74 0.54
N SER A 258 18.08 -5.96 -0.38
CA SER A 258 17.45 -5.48 -1.62
C SER A 258 16.94 -6.60 -2.55
N ILE A 259 17.33 -7.86 -2.34
CA ILE A 259 16.81 -9.02 -3.09
C ILE A 259 15.35 -9.32 -2.68
N THR A 260 15.00 -9.05 -1.43
CA THR A 260 13.69 -9.38 -0.86
C THR A 260 12.88 -8.16 -0.47
N ASP A 261 13.44 -6.96 -0.65
CA ASP A 261 12.81 -5.70 -0.27
C ASP A 261 13.28 -4.50 -1.11
N PHE A 262 12.65 -3.36 -0.90
CA PHE A 262 12.84 -2.09 -1.63
C PHE A 262 13.46 -1.03 -0.71
N ASN A 263 14.64 -1.32 -0.16
CA ASN A 263 15.26 -0.46 0.86
C ASN A 263 15.76 0.87 0.30
N MET A 264 16.13 0.91 -0.99
CA MET A 264 16.75 2.07 -1.61
C MET A 264 15.75 3.19 -1.93
N HIS A 265 14.47 2.88 -2.00
CA HIS A 265 13.39 3.86 -2.15
C HIS A 265 13.17 4.70 -0.88
N ASN A 266 13.68 4.24 0.27
CA ASN A 266 13.71 5.07 1.46
C ASN A 266 14.88 6.05 1.40
N GLY A 267 14.57 7.35 1.36
CA GLY A 267 15.57 8.41 1.26
C GLY A 267 16.66 8.39 2.34
N ALA A 268 16.36 7.95 3.56
CA ALA A 268 17.36 7.84 4.63
C ALA A 268 18.36 6.70 4.36
N ASN A 269 17.88 5.54 3.93
CA ASN A 269 18.74 4.42 3.53
C ASN A 269 19.58 4.78 2.31
N GLY A 270 18.97 5.37 1.28
CA GLY A 270 19.68 5.84 0.09
C GLY A 270 20.79 6.83 0.43
N LEU A 271 20.51 7.82 1.28
CA LEU A 271 21.50 8.81 1.71
C LEU A 271 22.70 8.15 2.43
N TYR A 272 22.44 7.26 3.39
CA TYR A 272 23.50 6.56 4.12
C TYR A 272 24.29 5.60 3.23
N PHE A 273 23.64 4.94 2.28
CA PHE A 273 24.30 4.11 1.29
C PHE A 273 25.35 4.91 0.49
N TYR A 274 24.96 6.06 -0.06
CA TYR A 274 25.89 6.91 -0.82
C TYR A 274 26.97 7.55 0.07
N LEU A 275 26.62 7.92 1.31
CA LEU A 275 27.61 8.37 2.31
C LEU A 275 28.66 7.29 2.56
N ILE A 276 28.23 6.03 2.75
CA ILE A 276 29.13 4.89 2.98
C ILE A 276 29.98 4.58 1.76
N CYS A 277 29.44 4.71 0.55
CA CYS A 277 30.24 4.62 -0.68
C CYS A 277 31.38 5.65 -0.68
N GLY A 278 31.07 6.91 -0.33
CA GLY A 278 32.06 7.97 -0.19
C GLY A 278 33.09 7.70 0.91
N LEU A 279 32.63 7.25 2.08
CA LEU A 279 33.48 6.89 3.22
C LEU A 279 34.42 5.73 2.88
N LEU A 280 33.95 4.70 2.19
CA LEU A 280 34.76 3.56 1.76
C LEU A 280 35.91 4.02 0.86
N VAL A 281 35.62 4.85 -0.14
CA VAL A 281 36.65 5.39 -1.04
C VAL A 281 37.61 6.31 -0.27
N SER A 282 37.10 7.17 0.61
CA SER A 282 37.92 8.07 1.43
C SER A 282 38.85 7.30 2.38
N ALA A 283 38.31 6.35 3.15
CA ALA A 283 39.07 5.51 4.08
C ALA A 283 40.15 4.69 3.37
N GLY A 284 39.85 4.19 2.16
CA GLY A 284 40.79 3.43 1.34
C GLY A 284 41.96 4.26 0.82
N ASN A 285 41.75 5.54 0.55
CA ASN A 285 42.72 6.34 -0.20
C ASN A 285 43.40 7.45 0.64
N THR A 286 42.81 7.93 1.72
CA THR A 286 43.39 8.99 2.57
C THR A 286 44.58 8.45 3.39
N ARG A 287 45.71 9.16 3.39
CA ARG A 287 46.92 8.79 4.15
C ARG A 287 46.97 9.59 5.45
N LEU A 288 46.69 8.94 6.59
CA LEU A 288 46.67 9.59 7.91
C LEU A 288 48.08 9.87 8.47
N HIS A 289 49.07 9.04 8.15
CA HIS A 289 50.40 9.09 8.78
C HIS A 289 51.56 9.49 7.86
N TYR A 290 51.39 9.47 6.52
CA TYR A 290 52.48 9.74 5.56
C TYR A 290 52.39 11.14 4.94
N ARG A 291 53.39 11.99 5.23
CA ARG A 291 53.39 13.45 4.96
C ARG A 291 53.70 13.90 3.52
N THR A 292 54.11 13.02 2.61
CA THR A 292 54.53 13.47 1.26
C THR A 292 53.39 13.59 0.24
N ARG A 293 52.29 12.84 0.43
CA ARG A 293 51.04 12.99 -0.35
C ARG A 293 49.84 12.60 0.52
N PRO A 294 48.78 13.42 0.58
CA PRO A 294 47.63 13.16 1.47
C PRO A 294 46.71 12.04 0.96
N THR A 295 46.83 11.59 -0.30
CA THR A 295 45.95 10.58 -0.91
C THR A 295 46.70 9.57 -1.80
N LEU A 296 46.17 8.35 -1.87
CA LEU A 296 46.54 7.28 -2.81
C LEU A 296 45.86 7.40 -4.17
N LEU A 297 44.85 8.28 -4.29
CA LEU A 297 44.26 8.58 -5.58
C LEU A 297 45.31 9.25 -6.46
N ARG A 298 45.33 8.87 -7.75
CA ARG A 298 46.11 9.61 -8.73
C ARG A 298 45.53 11.02 -8.80
N VAL A 299 46.38 12.04 -8.75
CA VAL A 299 45.97 13.41 -9.03
C VAL A 299 45.34 13.39 -10.42
N GLY A 300 44.02 13.63 -10.48
CA GLY A 300 43.30 13.62 -11.74
C GLY A 300 43.87 14.72 -12.64
N MET A 301 44.10 14.39 -13.92
CA MET A 301 44.33 15.42 -14.92
C MET A 301 43.15 16.41 -14.90
N THR A 302 43.40 17.62 -15.40
CA THR A 302 42.56 18.83 -15.50
C THR A 302 41.08 18.63 -15.89
N LYS A 303 40.63 17.43 -16.25
CA LYS A 303 39.26 17.04 -16.61
C LYS A 303 38.29 16.96 -15.40
N SER A 304 38.76 16.71 -14.17
CA SER A 304 37.89 16.58 -12.99
C SER A 304 37.14 17.87 -12.63
N ARG A 305 37.78 19.05 -12.76
CA ARG A 305 37.10 20.34 -12.56
C ARG A 305 35.97 20.56 -13.55
N TYR A 306 36.12 20.12 -14.80
CA TYR A 306 35.09 20.27 -15.83
C TYR A 306 33.91 19.34 -15.58
N VAL A 307 34.15 18.13 -15.06
CA VAL A 307 33.06 17.22 -14.63
C VAL A 307 32.30 17.80 -13.42
N CYS A 308 33.01 18.38 -12.45
CA CYS A 308 32.38 19.05 -11.31
C CYS A 308 31.57 20.27 -11.76
N LEU A 309 32.13 21.10 -12.64
CA LEU A 309 31.40 22.24 -13.24
C LEU A 309 30.20 21.76 -14.08
N ALA A 310 30.31 20.63 -14.79
CA ALA A 310 29.21 20.04 -15.55
C ALA A 310 28.09 19.46 -14.66
N SER A 311 28.38 19.10 -13.40
CA SER A 311 27.35 18.69 -12.44
C SER A 311 26.53 19.85 -11.87
N LEU A 312 27.04 21.09 -11.89
CA LEU A 312 26.31 22.25 -11.37
C LEU A 312 25.03 22.56 -12.15
N PRO A 313 25.01 22.56 -13.51
CA PRO A 313 23.77 22.66 -14.27
C PRO A 313 22.75 21.57 -13.95
N LEU A 314 23.19 20.33 -13.73
CA LEU A 314 22.30 19.22 -13.36
C LEU A 314 21.70 19.41 -11.96
N LEU A 315 22.51 19.86 -11.00
CA LEU A 315 22.04 20.20 -9.66
C LEU A 315 21.05 21.38 -9.71
N LEU A 316 21.39 22.44 -10.45
CA LEU A 316 20.52 23.60 -10.62
C LEU A 316 19.20 23.20 -11.30
N LEU A 317 19.26 22.38 -12.34
CA LEU A 317 18.07 21.83 -13.00
C LEU A 317 17.21 21.03 -12.01
N THR A 318 17.84 20.20 -11.17
CA THR A 318 17.13 19.43 -10.13
C THR A 318 16.43 20.36 -9.14
N VAL A 319 17.12 21.39 -8.65
CA VAL A 319 16.55 22.39 -7.73
C VAL A 319 15.39 23.15 -8.39
N ILE A 320 15.53 23.55 -9.65
CA ILE A 320 14.48 24.25 -10.40
C ILE A 320 13.25 23.34 -10.58
N VAL A 321 13.45 22.08 -10.99
CA VAL A 321 12.35 21.13 -11.19
C VAL A 321 11.63 20.84 -9.87
N GLN A 322 12.37 20.52 -8.82
CA GLN A 322 11.78 20.23 -7.50
C GLN A 322 11.10 21.45 -6.89
N GLY A 323 11.69 22.64 -7.04
CA GLY A 323 11.06 23.90 -6.63
C GLY A 323 9.78 24.21 -7.42
N GLY A 324 9.77 23.88 -8.71
CA GLY A 324 8.59 23.98 -9.58
C GLY A 324 7.45 23.08 -9.15
N ILE A 325 7.74 21.81 -8.83
CA ILE A 325 6.75 20.83 -8.31
C ILE A 325 6.13 21.35 -7.01
N LEU A 326 6.95 21.73 -6.02
CA LEU A 326 6.46 22.27 -4.74
C LEU A 326 5.58 23.52 -4.92
N GLN A 327 5.95 24.39 -5.87
CA GLN A 327 5.17 25.59 -6.18
C GLN A 327 3.87 25.24 -6.92
N GLY A 328 3.89 24.26 -7.82
CA GLY A 328 2.71 23.73 -8.51
C GLY A 328 1.69 23.13 -7.55
N GLU A 329 2.14 22.24 -6.66
CA GLU A 329 1.31 21.64 -5.61
C GLU A 329 0.67 22.70 -4.70
N LYS A 330 1.44 23.73 -4.32
CA LYS A 330 0.93 24.84 -3.52
C LYS A 330 -0.18 25.61 -4.23
N GLU A 331 -0.08 25.83 -5.55
CA GLU A 331 -1.16 26.45 -6.31
C GLU A 331 -2.36 25.51 -6.47
N LEU A 332 -2.14 24.22 -6.67
CA LEU A 332 -3.21 23.22 -6.74
C LEU A 332 -4.01 23.15 -5.43
N GLN A 333 -3.34 23.10 -4.27
CA GLN A 333 -4.02 23.10 -2.97
C GLN A 333 -4.89 24.35 -2.74
N LYS A 334 -4.57 25.48 -3.38
CA LYS A 334 -5.44 26.66 -3.36
C LYS A 334 -6.67 26.47 -4.26
N ALA A 335 -6.50 25.82 -5.40
CA ALA A 335 -7.58 25.52 -6.33
C ALA A 335 -8.59 24.54 -5.71
N GLU A 336 -8.12 23.44 -5.13
CA GLU A 336 -8.95 22.36 -4.56
C GLU A 336 -9.83 22.79 -3.37
N LYS A 337 -9.54 23.93 -2.73
CA LYS A 337 -10.39 24.51 -1.69
C LYS A 337 -11.72 25.05 -2.22
N VAL A 338 -11.84 25.22 -3.53
CA VAL A 338 -13.03 25.74 -4.18
C VAL A 338 -13.75 24.62 -4.90
N TYR A 339 -14.99 24.35 -4.49
CA TYR A 339 -15.81 23.34 -5.13
C TYR A 339 -16.30 23.82 -6.51
N VAL A 340 -15.96 23.08 -7.56
CA VAL A 340 -16.29 23.43 -8.94
C VAL A 340 -17.69 22.91 -9.28
N THR A 341 -18.62 23.83 -9.53
CA THR A 341 -20.02 23.52 -9.88
C THR A 341 -20.47 24.25 -11.15
N PRO A 342 -21.51 23.78 -11.86
CA PRO A 342 -22.13 24.51 -12.97
C PRO A 342 -22.54 25.96 -12.65
N GLN A 343 -22.76 26.28 -11.38
CA GLN A 343 -23.18 27.60 -10.88
C GLN A 343 -22.00 28.49 -10.44
N LEU A 344 -20.75 28.13 -10.76
CA LEU A 344 -19.57 28.89 -10.37
C LEU A 344 -19.61 30.31 -10.97
N SER A 345 -19.41 31.34 -10.14
CA SER A 345 -19.40 32.73 -10.63
C SER A 345 -18.23 32.96 -11.62
N ALA A 346 -18.43 33.82 -12.63
CA ALA A 346 -17.41 34.13 -13.63
C ALA A 346 -16.08 34.62 -13.02
N LYS A 347 -16.16 35.38 -11.92
CA LYS A 347 -14.98 35.85 -11.17
C LYS A 347 -14.20 34.68 -10.56
N LEU A 348 -14.90 33.76 -9.90
CA LEU A 348 -14.29 32.61 -9.24
C LEU A 348 -13.75 31.61 -10.26
N PHE A 349 -14.44 31.43 -11.39
CA PHE A 349 -13.95 30.67 -12.54
C PHE A 349 -12.62 31.23 -13.07
N ALA A 350 -12.55 32.55 -13.32
CA ALA A 350 -11.33 33.19 -13.81
C ALA A 350 -10.17 33.06 -12.80
N GLN A 351 -10.46 33.17 -11.50
CA GLN A 351 -9.48 32.97 -10.44
C GLN A 351 -8.95 31.54 -10.39
N GLN A 352 -9.83 30.53 -10.50
CA GLN A 352 -9.45 29.11 -10.54
C GLN A 352 -8.60 28.81 -11.78
N HIS A 353 -9.05 29.29 -12.94
CA HIS A 353 -8.33 29.15 -14.20
C HIS A 353 -6.91 29.72 -14.13
N ALA A 354 -6.76 30.97 -13.66
CA ALA A 354 -5.45 31.61 -13.47
C ALA A 354 -4.57 30.88 -12.44
N THR A 355 -5.17 30.27 -11.42
CA THR A 355 -4.43 29.52 -10.39
C THR A 355 -3.87 28.23 -10.95
N ILE A 356 -4.66 27.50 -11.73
CA ILE A 356 -4.22 26.28 -12.40
C ILE A 356 -3.20 26.60 -13.50
N ASP A 357 -3.32 27.73 -14.20
CA ASP A 357 -2.29 28.15 -15.17
C ASP A 357 -0.94 28.42 -14.51
N ARG A 358 -0.91 28.99 -13.31
CA ARG A 358 0.34 29.11 -12.52
C ARG A 358 0.88 27.75 -12.10
N ALA A 359 0.02 26.79 -11.76
CA ALA A 359 0.44 25.42 -11.44
C ALA A 359 1.09 24.76 -12.67
N ILE A 360 0.44 24.81 -13.83
CA ILE A 360 0.96 24.28 -15.11
C ILE A 360 2.28 24.94 -15.50
N HIS A 361 2.43 26.25 -15.25
CA HIS A 361 3.69 26.94 -15.53
C HIS A 361 4.84 26.49 -14.61
N SER A 362 4.53 26.27 -13.33
CA SER A 362 5.52 25.87 -12.31
C SER A 362 5.95 24.41 -12.46
N ASP A 363 4.99 23.54 -12.79
CA ASP A 363 5.20 22.12 -12.99
C ASP A 363 4.46 21.66 -14.27
N PRO A 364 5.10 21.82 -15.43
CA PRO A 364 4.47 21.54 -16.71
C PRO A 364 4.31 20.06 -17.03
N ARG A 365 4.95 19.16 -16.28
CA ARG A 365 4.96 17.72 -16.57
C ARG A 365 3.82 16.97 -15.88
N GLU A 366 3.28 17.50 -14.80
CA GLU A 366 2.12 16.91 -14.14
C GLU A 366 0.85 17.00 -15.01
N GLY A 367 0.18 15.86 -15.17
CA GLY A 367 -1.04 15.69 -15.97
C GLY A 367 -2.29 16.17 -15.25
N TYR A 368 -2.30 16.09 -13.91
CA TYR A 368 -3.47 16.41 -13.08
C TYR A 368 -3.93 17.85 -13.24
N TYR A 369 -3.03 18.82 -13.42
CA TYR A 369 -3.43 20.21 -13.64
C TYR A 369 -4.22 20.38 -14.93
N SER A 370 -3.82 19.70 -16.02
CA SER A 370 -4.56 19.72 -17.28
C SER A 370 -5.90 18.99 -17.14
N TYR A 371 -5.94 17.87 -16.40
CA TYR A 371 -7.19 17.18 -16.08
C TYR A 371 -8.17 18.06 -15.29
N TYR A 372 -7.68 18.73 -14.25
CA TYR A 372 -8.47 19.67 -13.44
C TYR A 372 -8.98 20.82 -14.29
N LYS A 373 -8.14 21.38 -15.17
CA LYS A 373 -8.53 22.46 -16.08
C LYS A 373 -9.61 22.03 -17.08
N GLY A 374 -9.52 20.81 -17.61
CA GLY A 374 -10.58 20.21 -18.44
C GLY A 374 -11.89 20.05 -17.66
N SER A 375 -11.81 19.62 -16.41
CA SER A 375 -12.96 19.51 -15.51
C SER A 375 -13.59 20.88 -15.21
N LEU A 376 -12.76 21.90 -15.00
CA LEU A 376 -13.20 23.30 -14.82
C LEU A 376 -13.93 23.82 -16.07
N TYR A 377 -13.39 23.59 -17.28
CA TYR A 377 -14.11 23.96 -18.50
C TYR A 377 -15.43 23.20 -18.68
N SER A 378 -15.48 21.93 -18.26
CA SER A 378 -16.71 21.13 -18.32
C SER A 378 -17.80 21.61 -17.36
N SER A 379 -17.44 22.38 -16.33
CA SER A 379 -18.39 22.95 -15.37
C SER A 379 -18.96 24.30 -15.81
N GLN A 380 -18.67 24.78 -17.02
CA GLN A 380 -19.31 26.00 -17.52
C GLN A 380 -20.76 25.72 -17.93
N GLN A 381 -21.63 26.74 -17.86
CA GLN A 381 -23.01 26.60 -18.34
C GLN A 381 -23.09 26.23 -19.83
N VAL A 382 -22.16 26.76 -20.63
CA VAL A 382 -21.98 26.42 -22.05
C VAL A 382 -20.56 25.88 -22.22
N PRO A 383 -20.36 24.55 -22.14
CA PRO A 383 -19.04 23.96 -22.21
C PRO A 383 -18.43 24.07 -23.62
N ASP A 384 -17.19 24.55 -23.70
CA ASP A 384 -16.38 24.53 -24.92
C ASP A 384 -15.75 23.14 -25.09
N THR A 385 -16.40 22.29 -25.89
CA THR A 385 -16.02 20.88 -26.08
C THR A 385 -14.60 20.72 -26.63
N GLU A 386 -14.14 21.65 -27.47
CA GLU A 386 -12.79 21.60 -28.02
C GLU A 386 -11.73 21.90 -26.95
N LYS A 387 -11.95 22.92 -26.11
CA LYS A 387 -11.04 23.20 -24.99
C LYS A 387 -10.97 22.04 -24.00
N ILE A 388 -12.11 21.45 -23.65
CA ILE A 388 -12.19 20.31 -22.73
C ILE A 388 -11.37 19.14 -23.27
N LYS A 389 -11.64 18.74 -24.52
CA LYS A 389 -10.93 17.66 -25.21
C LYS A 389 -9.42 17.92 -25.25
N ASN A 390 -9.00 19.14 -25.61
CA ASN A 390 -7.58 19.48 -25.70
C ASN A 390 -6.86 19.38 -24.35
N GLU A 391 -7.48 19.80 -23.25
CA GLU A 391 -6.88 19.65 -21.92
C GLU A 391 -6.84 18.18 -21.46
N TYR A 392 -7.86 17.37 -21.76
CA TYR A 392 -7.80 15.93 -21.46
C TYR A 392 -6.78 15.17 -22.33
N ILE A 393 -6.57 15.57 -23.59
CA ILE A 393 -5.46 15.07 -24.41
C ILE A 393 -4.13 15.38 -23.73
N ARG A 394 -3.92 16.62 -23.28
CA ARG A 394 -2.68 17.00 -22.57
C ARG A 394 -2.48 16.20 -21.30
N ALA A 395 -3.53 15.98 -20.51
CA ALA A 395 -3.45 15.16 -19.30
C ALA A 395 -3.04 13.72 -19.63
N ALA A 396 -3.72 13.08 -20.59
CA ALA A 396 -3.44 11.71 -21.01
C ALA A 396 -2.04 11.54 -21.64
N LEU A 397 -1.53 12.55 -22.35
CA LEU A 397 -0.17 12.50 -22.91
C LEU A 397 0.92 12.60 -21.83
N LYS A 398 0.64 13.27 -20.72
CA LYS A 398 1.57 13.41 -19.59
C LYS A 398 1.58 12.18 -18.68
N ASN A 399 0.40 11.60 -18.43
CA ASN A 399 0.27 10.33 -17.70
C ASN A 399 -0.71 9.39 -18.43
N PRO A 400 -0.22 8.55 -19.36
CA PRO A 400 -1.06 7.66 -20.17
C PRO A 400 -1.57 6.42 -19.43
N PHE A 401 -1.11 6.18 -18.20
CA PHE A 401 -1.56 5.07 -17.37
C PHE A 401 -2.65 5.47 -16.39
N GLU A 402 -2.89 6.77 -16.20
CA GLU A 402 -3.98 7.25 -15.36
C GLU A 402 -5.34 7.03 -16.05
N GLY A 403 -6.07 6.04 -15.54
CA GLY A 403 -7.34 5.61 -16.12
C GLY A 403 -8.39 6.70 -16.19
N ALA A 404 -8.44 7.58 -15.19
CA ALA A 404 -9.39 8.69 -15.16
C ALA A 404 -9.17 9.65 -16.35
N TYR A 405 -7.92 9.86 -16.76
CA TYR A 405 -7.60 10.77 -17.88
C TYR A 405 -8.10 10.18 -19.20
N LEU A 406 -7.92 8.87 -19.40
CA LEU A 406 -8.38 8.16 -20.60
C LEU A 406 -9.91 8.14 -20.69
N GLN A 407 -10.61 7.86 -19.59
CA GLN A 407 -12.08 7.85 -19.58
C GLN A 407 -12.67 9.25 -19.78
N ARG A 408 -12.10 10.30 -19.16
CA ARG A 408 -12.54 11.68 -19.41
C ARG A 408 -12.27 12.12 -20.85
N LEU A 409 -11.14 11.73 -21.42
CA LEU A 409 -10.85 11.96 -22.83
C LEU A 409 -11.90 11.27 -23.72
N ALA A 410 -12.23 10.00 -23.45
CA ALA A 410 -13.26 9.27 -24.19
C ALA A 410 -14.62 9.98 -24.15
N LEU A 411 -15.05 10.43 -22.97
CA LEU A 411 -16.30 11.18 -22.77
C LEU A 411 -16.34 12.53 -23.50
N SER A 412 -15.18 13.14 -23.75
CA SER A 412 -15.04 14.43 -24.44
C SER A 412 -15.02 14.32 -25.97
N LEU A 413 -14.94 13.11 -26.53
CA LEU A 413 -14.95 12.91 -27.98
C LEU A 413 -16.35 13.20 -28.55
N PRO A 414 -16.44 13.84 -29.74
CA PRO A 414 -17.74 14.18 -30.35
C PRO A 414 -18.53 12.94 -30.76
N ASP A 415 -17.84 11.93 -31.32
CA ASP A 415 -18.44 10.63 -31.63
C ASP A 415 -18.16 9.63 -30.51
N LYS A 416 -19.13 9.52 -29.60
CA LYS A 416 -19.12 8.55 -28.49
C LYS A 416 -19.30 7.10 -28.96
N THR A 417 -19.77 6.87 -30.17
CA THR A 417 -19.92 5.52 -30.73
C THR A 417 -18.65 5.03 -31.44
N SER A 418 -17.65 5.91 -31.56
CA SER A 418 -16.39 5.56 -32.23
C SER A 418 -15.64 4.44 -31.50
N LYS A 419 -15.05 3.52 -32.27
CA LYS A 419 -14.14 2.48 -31.76
C LYS A 419 -13.02 3.06 -30.88
N LYS A 420 -12.58 4.28 -31.19
CA LYS A 420 -11.54 5.00 -30.44
C LYS A 420 -12.02 5.38 -29.03
N ALA A 421 -13.23 5.92 -28.89
CA ALA A 421 -13.78 6.29 -27.59
C ALA A 421 -13.98 5.05 -26.70
N THR A 422 -14.53 3.97 -27.26
CA THR A 422 -14.69 2.70 -26.55
C THR A 422 -13.35 2.13 -26.08
N ARG A 423 -12.32 2.13 -26.94
CA ARG A 423 -10.99 1.65 -26.56
C ARG A 423 -10.36 2.48 -25.45
N LEU A 424 -10.51 3.81 -25.49
CA LEU A 424 -10.01 4.69 -24.42
C LEU A 424 -10.72 4.42 -23.09
N MET A 425 -12.03 4.16 -23.14
CA MET A 425 -12.82 3.87 -21.94
C MET A 425 -12.42 2.53 -21.29
N GLU A 426 -12.27 1.50 -22.13
CA GLU A 426 -11.85 0.16 -21.72
C GLU A 426 -10.43 0.17 -21.13
N GLU A 427 -9.46 0.76 -21.84
CA GLU A 427 -8.08 0.87 -21.35
C GLU A 427 -8.01 1.72 -20.08
N GLY A 428 -8.82 2.78 -19.98
CA GLY A 428 -8.92 3.60 -18.77
C GLY A 428 -9.38 2.79 -17.55
N TYR A 429 -10.38 1.93 -17.71
CA TYR A 429 -10.80 1.04 -16.63
C TYR A 429 -9.75 -0.05 -16.32
N LYS A 430 -9.23 -0.70 -17.36
CA LYS A 430 -8.30 -1.83 -17.23
C LYS A 430 -7.02 -1.45 -16.49
N ARG A 431 -6.47 -0.27 -16.77
CA ARG A 431 -5.16 0.19 -16.27
C ARG A 431 -5.23 0.96 -14.94
N SER A 432 -6.42 1.33 -14.48
CA SER A 432 -6.55 2.17 -13.29
C SER A 432 -6.20 1.43 -12.00
N HIS A 433 -5.58 2.14 -11.07
CA HIS A 433 -5.43 1.76 -9.66
C HIS A 433 -6.75 1.86 -8.90
N ASN A 434 -7.63 2.78 -9.31
CA ASN A 434 -8.88 3.10 -8.65
C ASN A 434 -10.07 2.49 -9.40
N LYS A 435 -10.00 1.20 -9.74
CA LYS A 435 -11.07 0.51 -10.48
C LYS A 435 -12.44 0.66 -9.81
N GLU A 436 -12.48 0.67 -8.48
CA GLU A 436 -13.69 0.94 -7.70
C GLU A 436 -14.39 2.25 -8.11
N LYS A 437 -13.63 3.32 -8.37
CA LYS A 437 -14.18 4.63 -8.75
C LYS A 437 -14.55 4.70 -10.23
N LEU A 438 -13.87 3.94 -11.09
CA LEU A 438 -14.03 4.02 -12.54
C LEU A 438 -14.99 2.97 -13.12
N VAL A 439 -15.32 1.91 -12.38
CA VAL A 439 -16.22 0.85 -12.85
C VAL A 439 -17.59 1.40 -13.25
N PHE A 440 -18.14 2.35 -12.48
CA PHE A 440 -19.44 2.93 -12.83
C PHE A 440 -19.38 3.80 -14.08
N THR A 441 -18.30 4.55 -14.28
CA THR A 441 -18.10 5.31 -15.54
C THR A 441 -18.01 4.35 -16.73
N TRP A 442 -17.35 3.20 -16.57
CA TRP A 442 -17.29 2.18 -17.62
C TRP A 442 -18.66 1.51 -17.89
N VAL A 443 -19.39 1.16 -16.82
CA VAL A 443 -20.71 0.54 -16.92
C VAL A 443 -21.73 1.49 -17.55
N GLU A 444 -21.79 2.75 -17.11
CA GLU A 444 -22.66 3.77 -17.71
C GLU A 444 -22.34 3.97 -19.19
N TRP A 445 -21.06 3.93 -19.56
CA TRP A 445 -20.66 3.97 -20.97
C TRP A 445 -21.20 2.79 -21.77
N LEU A 446 -21.04 1.56 -21.27
CA LEU A 446 -21.54 0.35 -21.94
C LEU A 446 -23.06 0.38 -22.12
N LEU A 447 -23.79 0.84 -21.10
CA LEU A 447 -25.24 0.99 -21.14
C LEU A 447 -25.69 2.03 -22.19
N GLN A 448 -24.98 3.16 -22.29
CA GLN A 448 -25.23 4.15 -23.35
C GLN A 448 -25.00 3.58 -24.76
N GLN A 449 -24.16 2.54 -24.90
CA GLN A 449 -23.91 1.84 -26.16
C GLN A 449 -24.84 0.62 -26.37
N ASN A 450 -25.86 0.41 -25.52
CA ASN A 450 -26.75 -0.75 -25.51
C ASN A 450 -26.03 -2.11 -25.35
N ARG A 451 -24.89 -2.13 -24.62
CA ARG A 451 -24.08 -3.34 -24.36
C ARG A 451 -24.36 -3.87 -22.95
N ASN A 452 -25.61 -4.28 -22.70
CA ASN A 452 -26.09 -4.64 -21.36
C ASN A 452 -25.39 -5.88 -20.77
N GLU A 453 -25.13 -6.90 -21.58
CA GLU A 453 -24.43 -8.12 -21.14
C GLU A 453 -23.01 -7.80 -20.63
N GLU A 454 -22.28 -6.96 -21.35
CA GLU A 454 -20.93 -6.56 -20.96
C GLU A 454 -20.96 -5.65 -19.71
N ALA A 455 -21.97 -4.80 -19.59
CA ALA A 455 -22.19 -3.99 -18.41
C ALA A 455 -22.47 -4.87 -17.17
N ALA A 456 -23.26 -5.92 -17.34
CA ALA A 456 -23.55 -6.91 -16.30
C ALA A 456 -22.28 -7.64 -15.84
N ILE A 457 -21.45 -8.12 -16.79
CA ILE A 457 -20.17 -8.78 -16.50
C ILE A 457 -19.23 -7.82 -15.76
N ALA A 458 -19.11 -6.57 -16.22
CA ALA A 458 -18.25 -5.57 -15.58
C ALA A 458 -18.70 -5.24 -14.16
N LEU A 459 -20.02 -5.14 -13.91
CA LEU A 459 -20.57 -4.99 -12.58
C LEU A 459 -20.28 -6.20 -11.70
N GLN A 460 -20.53 -7.42 -12.19
CA GLN A 460 -20.30 -8.65 -11.42
C GLN A 460 -18.83 -8.79 -11.01
N GLN A 461 -17.90 -8.58 -11.95
CA GLN A 461 -16.47 -8.57 -11.67
C GLN A 461 -16.10 -7.46 -10.67
N GLY A 462 -16.65 -6.25 -10.89
CA GLY A 462 -16.44 -5.10 -10.02
C GLY A 462 -16.91 -5.36 -8.59
N ILE A 463 -18.06 -5.99 -8.38
CA ILE A 463 -18.58 -6.27 -7.03
C ILE A 463 -17.84 -7.43 -6.38
N GLY A 464 -17.50 -8.47 -7.14
CA GLY A 464 -16.68 -9.58 -6.66
C GLY A 464 -15.33 -9.09 -6.16
N GLN A 465 -14.74 -8.11 -6.86
CA GLN A 465 -13.51 -7.46 -6.45
C GLN A 465 -13.74 -6.45 -5.32
N PHE A 466 -14.78 -5.60 -5.40
CA PHE A 466 -15.07 -4.51 -4.47
C PHE A 466 -16.48 -4.64 -3.85
N PRO A 467 -16.63 -5.40 -2.76
CA PRO A 467 -17.95 -5.65 -2.15
C PRO A 467 -18.70 -4.37 -1.71
N GLY A 468 -17.97 -3.29 -1.40
CA GLY A 468 -18.56 -1.99 -1.02
C GLY A 468 -19.43 -1.34 -2.11
N LEU A 469 -19.16 -1.68 -3.39
CA LEU A 469 -19.92 -1.19 -4.54
C LEU A 469 -21.39 -1.64 -4.54
N ALA A 470 -21.70 -2.73 -3.84
CA ALA A 470 -23.05 -3.30 -3.78
C ALA A 470 -24.11 -2.25 -3.35
N SER A 471 -23.72 -1.31 -2.47
CA SER A 471 -24.59 -0.24 -1.98
C SER A 471 -24.95 0.82 -3.05
N GLN A 472 -24.16 0.92 -4.12
CA GLN A 472 -24.31 1.91 -5.19
C GLN A 472 -25.01 1.34 -6.45
N LEU A 473 -25.29 0.03 -6.48
CA LEU A 473 -25.95 -0.64 -7.60
C LEU A 473 -27.41 -0.24 -7.86
N PRO A 474 -28.27 0.01 -6.85
CA PRO A 474 -29.71 0.14 -7.10
C PRO A 474 -30.11 1.19 -8.15
N PRO A 475 -29.53 2.40 -8.17
CA PRO A 475 -29.81 3.38 -9.23
C PRO A 475 -29.44 2.89 -10.63
N ILE A 476 -28.35 2.14 -10.76
CA ILE A 476 -27.85 1.67 -12.05
C ILE A 476 -28.71 0.51 -12.56
N LEU A 477 -29.00 -0.46 -11.71
CA LEU A 477 -29.76 -1.66 -12.11
C LEU A 477 -31.22 -1.33 -12.44
N LEU A 478 -31.89 -0.50 -11.62
CA LEU A 478 -33.32 -0.22 -11.80
C LEU A 478 -33.61 1.03 -12.63
N GLY A 479 -32.62 1.92 -12.78
CA GLY A 479 -32.68 3.09 -13.64
C GLY A 479 -32.38 2.81 -15.11
N ASN A 480 -31.77 1.66 -15.41
CA ASN A 480 -31.55 1.17 -16.77
C ASN A 480 -32.44 -0.05 -17.07
N ASN A 481 -32.58 -0.42 -18.35
CA ASN A 481 -33.48 -1.48 -18.81
C ASN A 481 -32.90 -2.90 -18.58
N PHE A 482 -32.37 -3.19 -17.39
CA PHE A 482 -32.03 -4.56 -17.02
C PHE A 482 -33.29 -5.36 -16.68
N SER A 483 -33.36 -6.59 -17.17
CA SER A 483 -34.37 -7.58 -16.79
C SER A 483 -34.15 -8.12 -15.38
N ARG A 484 -35.18 -8.73 -14.79
CA ARG A 484 -35.06 -9.35 -13.45
C ARG A 484 -33.97 -10.43 -13.43
N ASP A 485 -33.86 -11.24 -14.48
CA ASP A 485 -32.88 -12.32 -14.58
C ASP A 485 -31.44 -11.80 -14.71
N GLU A 486 -31.23 -10.69 -15.42
CA GLU A 486 -29.93 -10.03 -15.47
C GLU A 486 -29.56 -9.45 -14.09
N ILE A 487 -30.50 -8.81 -13.41
CA ILE A 487 -30.28 -8.25 -12.07
C ILE A 487 -29.92 -9.34 -11.07
N THR A 488 -30.63 -10.47 -11.08
CA THR A 488 -30.37 -11.59 -10.16
C THR A 488 -29.01 -12.23 -10.41
N ALA A 489 -28.54 -12.27 -11.65
CA ALA A 489 -27.21 -12.77 -12.01
C ALA A 489 -26.06 -11.83 -11.56
N ILE A 490 -26.29 -10.52 -11.55
CA ILE A 490 -25.29 -9.52 -11.15
C ILE A 490 -25.15 -9.42 -9.62
N LEU A 491 -26.26 -9.55 -8.89
CA LEU A 491 -26.30 -9.26 -7.47
C LEU A 491 -25.52 -10.31 -6.63
N PRO A 492 -24.73 -9.86 -5.63
CA PRO A 492 -24.16 -10.77 -4.64
C PRO A 492 -25.24 -11.53 -3.88
N GLN A 493 -24.93 -12.75 -3.47
CA GLN A 493 -25.77 -13.56 -2.59
C GLN A 493 -25.66 -13.08 -1.13
N LYS A 494 -26.02 -11.81 -0.88
CA LYS A 494 -26.05 -11.18 0.44
C LYS A 494 -27.40 -10.55 0.71
N VAL A 495 -28.02 -10.89 1.84
CA VAL A 495 -29.39 -10.47 2.19
C VAL A 495 -29.51 -8.94 2.15
N SER A 496 -28.50 -8.24 2.69
CA SER A 496 -28.48 -6.78 2.76
C SER A 496 -28.57 -6.09 1.39
N THR A 497 -27.92 -6.62 0.36
CA THR A 497 -27.89 -6.01 -0.98
C THR A 497 -29.25 -6.13 -1.67
N TRP A 498 -29.89 -7.29 -1.58
CA TRP A 498 -31.21 -7.55 -2.16
C TRP A 498 -32.30 -6.70 -1.49
N ILE A 499 -32.23 -6.55 -0.16
CA ILE A 499 -33.14 -5.66 0.57
C ILE A 499 -32.95 -4.19 0.14
N GLN A 500 -31.72 -3.73 -0.04
CA GLN A 500 -31.44 -2.36 -0.51
C GLN A 500 -32.00 -2.14 -1.93
N LEU A 501 -31.88 -3.12 -2.82
CA LEU A 501 -32.48 -3.05 -4.15
C LEU A 501 -34.00 -2.96 -4.08
N GLY A 502 -34.64 -3.82 -3.26
CA GLY A 502 -36.09 -3.77 -3.04
C GLY A 502 -36.57 -2.45 -2.41
N ALA A 503 -35.77 -1.85 -1.52
CA ALA A 503 -36.03 -0.52 -0.97
C ALA A 503 -35.99 0.58 -2.04
N PHE A 504 -35.05 0.49 -2.99
CA PHE A 504 -34.96 1.41 -4.11
C PHE A 504 -36.10 1.23 -5.11
N ALA A 505 -36.47 -0.01 -5.42
CA ALA A 505 -37.63 -0.32 -6.28
C ALA A 505 -38.94 0.25 -5.71
N GLU A 506 -39.16 0.15 -4.39
CA GLU A 506 -40.33 0.77 -3.73
C GLU A 506 -40.33 2.30 -3.92
N LYS A 507 -39.17 2.96 -3.80
CA LYS A 507 -39.05 4.41 -4.04
C LYS A 507 -39.37 4.78 -5.49
N MET A 508 -39.01 3.92 -6.45
CA MET A 508 -39.37 4.08 -7.86
C MET A 508 -40.83 3.69 -8.18
N LYS A 509 -41.62 3.31 -7.18
CA LYS A 509 -43.00 2.82 -7.32
C LYS A 509 -43.14 1.50 -8.11
N LYS A 510 -42.05 0.74 -8.28
CA LYS A 510 -42.05 -0.61 -8.87
C LYS A 510 -42.34 -1.64 -7.78
N LEU A 511 -43.62 -1.74 -7.37
CA LEU A 511 -44.00 -2.52 -6.17
C LEU A 511 -43.79 -4.03 -6.31
N GLU A 512 -44.03 -4.60 -7.50
CA GLU A 512 -43.80 -6.03 -7.76
C GLU A 512 -42.31 -6.39 -7.66
N ASP A 513 -41.44 -5.58 -8.26
CA ASP A 513 -39.98 -5.75 -8.16
C ASP A 513 -39.51 -5.61 -6.71
N ALA A 514 -40.08 -4.63 -5.99
CA ALA A 514 -39.76 -4.36 -4.60
C ALA A 514 -40.14 -5.53 -3.68
N GLU A 515 -41.24 -6.24 -3.98
CA GLU A 515 -41.63 -7.47 -3.30
C GLU A 515 -40.68 -8.61 -3.67
N TYR A 516 -40.48 -8.84 -4.97
CA TYR A 516 -39.65 -9.92 -5.51
C TYR A 516 -38.24 -9.93 -4.90
N PHE A 517 -37.53 -8.80 -4.95
CA PHE A 517 -36.16 -8.71 -4.45
C PHE A 517 -36.07 -8.86 -2.92
N ARG A 518 -37.07 -8.36 -2.18
CA ARG A 518 -37.09 -8.51 -0.72
C ARG A 518 -37.32 -9.95 -0.30
N LEU A 519 -38.23 -10.67 -0.97
CA LEU A 519 -38.49 -12.07 -0.67
C LEU A 519 -37.27 -12.94 -1.03
N HIS A 520 -36.70 -12.77 -2.23
CA HIS A 520 -35.49 -13.50 -2.64
C HIS A 520 -34.28 -13.20 -1.76
N ALA A 521 -34.23 -12.05 -1.10
CA ALA A 521 -33.20 -11.78 -0.11
C ALA A 521 -33.17 -12.85 1.00
N LEU A 522 -34.30 -13.48 1.32
CA LEU A 522 -34.42 -14.46 2.40
C LEU A 522 -33.89 -15.84 2.00
N ASP A 523 -33.72 -16.11 0.71
CA ASP A 523 -33.14 -17.37 0.21
C ASP A 523 -31.66 -17.50 0.60
N PHE A 524 -31.00 -16.38 0.94
CA PHE A 524 -29.59 -16.32 1.30
C PHE A 524 -29.35 -16.29 2.82
N LEU A 525 -30.37 -16.51 3.65
CA LEU A 525 -30.24 -16.46 5.12
C LEU A 525 -29.20 -17.45 5.68
N GLU A 526 -29.11 -18.64 5.09
CA GLU A 526 -28.13 -19.68 5.48
C GLU A 526 -26.68 -19.28 5.21
N GLN A 527 -26.45 -18.31 4.32
CA GLN A 527 -25.12 -17.84 3.92
C GLN A 527 -24.62 -16.66 4.77
N GLU A 528 -25.46 -16.12 5.67
CA GLU A 528 -25.10 -15.00 6.52
C GLU A 528 -24.41 -15.47 7.82
N ASP A 529 -23.27 -14.87 8.17
CA ASP A 529 -22.57 -15.15 9.43
C ASP A 529 -23.48 -14.99 10.67
N LYS A 530 -24.40 -14.03 10.59
CA LYS A 530 -25.39 -13.76 11.64
C LYS A 530 -26.66 -13.19 11.05
N VAL A 531 -27.76 -13.93 11.20
CA VAL A 531 -29.09 -13.46 10.84
C VAL A 531 -29.51 -12.31 11.76
N ARG A 532 -30.05 -11.24 11.17
CA ARG A 532 -30.40 -10.02 11.88
C ARG A 532 -31.89 -9.72 11.78
N ALA A 533 -32.48 -9.24 12.88
CA ALA A 533 -33.89 -8.89 12.93
C ALA A 533 -34.28 -7.82 11.90
N TRP A 534 -33.34 -6.94 11.52
CA TRP A 534 -33.63 -5.89 10.54
C TRP A 534 -33.98 -6.44 9.15
N TYR A 535 -33.49 -7.64 8.78
CA TYR A 535 -33.80 -8.30 7.50
C TYR A 535 -35.31 -8.50 7.35
N PHE A 536 -35.94 -9.15 8.32
CA PHE A 536 -37.39 -9.39 8.34
C PHE A 536 -38.20 -8.11 8.54
N ASN A 537 -37.72 -7.19 9.39
CA ASN A 537 -38.43 -5.94 9.69
C ASN A 537 -38.68 -5.07 8.46
N GLN A 538 -37.73 -5.02 7.51
CA GLN A 538 -37.89 -4.24 6.29
C GLN A 538 -39.03 -4.80 5.41
N ILE A 539 -39.11 -6.12 5.30
CA ILE A 539 -40.13 -6.82 4.49
C ILE A 539 -41.49 -6.75 5.16
N TYR A 540 -41.55 -6.96 6.48
CA TYR A 540 -42.76 -6.73 7.28
C TYR A 540 -43.31 -5.31 7.10
N SER A 541 -42.43 -4.31 7.17
CA SER A 541 -42.83 -2.90 7.02
C SER A 541 -43.35 -2.59 5.62
N PHE A 542 -42.78 -3.22 4.58
CA PHE A 542 -43.25 -3.11 3.21
C PHE A 542 -44.68 -3.64 3.06
N TYR A 543 -44.96 -4.87 3.50
CA TYR A 543 -46.31 -5.44 3.45
C TYR A 543 -47.34 -4.65 4.26
N LYS A 544 -46.93 -4.18 5.46
CA LYS A 544 -47.78 -3.35 6.31
C LYS A 544 -48.19 -2.04 5.61
N LYS A 545 -47.27 -1.36 4.91
CA LYS A 545 -47.60 -0.16 4.12
C LYS A 545 -48.61 -0.44 3.01
N GLN A 546 -48.54 -1.63 2.42
CA GLN A 546 -49.48 -2.08 1.38
C GLN A 546 -50.80 -2.63 1.94
N LYS A 547 -51.00 -2.61 3.27
CA LYS A 547 -52.17 -3.18 3.96
C LYS A 547 -52.36 -4.70 3.73
N ARG A 548 -51.28 -5.40 3.38
CA ARG A 548 -51.22 -6.85 3.17
C ARG A 548 -50.83 -7.54 4.48
N GLU A 549 -51.80 -7.67 5.38
CA GLU A 549 -51.55 -8.05 6.77
C GLU A 549 -51.22 -9.53 6.96
N ASP A 550 -51.74 -10.40 6.09
CA ASP A 550 -51.52 -11.85 6.18
C ASP A 550 -50.07 -12.18 5.80
N GLU A 551 -49.58 -11.61 4.71
CA GLU A 551 -48.18 -11.76 4.27
C GLU A 551 -47.21 -11.09 5.25
N ALA A 552 -47.61 -9.96 5.86
CA ALA A 552 -46.81 -9.35 6.93
C ALA A 552 -46.67 -10.30 8.14
N ALA A 553 -47.72 -11.03 8.50
CA ALA A 553 -47.67 -12.02 9.57
C ALA A 553 -46.79 -13.23 9.20
N ASP A 554 -46.81 -13.67 7.94
CA ASP A 554 -45.93 -14.76 7.45
C ASP A 554 -44.44 -14.41 7.59
N ILE A 555 -44.06 -13.17 7.28
CA ILE A 555 -42.69 -12.70 7.49
C ILE A 555 -42.30 -12.73 8.98
N LEU A 556 -43.22 -12.40 9.89
CA LEU A 556 -42.95 -12.49 11.33
C LEU A 556 -42.77 -13.93 11.79
N ARG A 557 -43.61 -14.87 11.31
CA ARG A 557 -43.47 -16.31 11.62
C ARG A 557 -42.11 -16.82 11.15
N MET A 558 -41.69 -16.45 9.94
CA MET A 558 -40.38 -16.84 9.43
C MET A 558 -39.24 -16.18 10.22
N GLY A 559 -39.41 -14.91 10.60
CA GLY A 559 -38.46 -14.21 11.48
C GLY A 559 -38.29 -14.89 12.84
N ILE A 560 -39.38 -15.38 13.45
CA ILE A 560 -39.36 -16.13 14.72
C ILE A 560 -38.63 -17.47 14.57
N LYS A 561 -38.83 -18.18 13.44
CA LYS A 561 -38.12 -19.44 13.17
C LYS A 561 -36.59 -19.27 13.20
N TRP A 562 -36.11 -18.14 12.68
CA TRP A 562 -34.67 -17.82 12.63
C TRP A 562 -34.16 -17.11 13.88
N LEU A 563 -35.00 -16.32 14.53
CA LEU A 563 -34.67 -15.47 15.67
C LEU A 563 -35.75 -15.61 16.75
N PRO A 564 -35.80 -16.77 17.45
CA PRO A 564 -36.84 -17.03 18.44
C PRO A 564 -36.77 -16.04 19.62
N ASP A 565 -35.59 -15.50 19.93
CA ASP A 565 -35.42 -14.59 21.06
C ASP A 565 -35.85 -13.13 20.74
N GLN A 566 -36.35 -12.86 19.52
CA GLN A 566 -36.80 -11.52 19.13
C GLN A 566 -38.21 -11.20 19.63
N VAL A 567 -38.27 -10.66 20.84
CA VAL A 567 -39.49 -10.17 21.52
C VAL A 567 -40.41 -9.36 20.60
N GLY A 568 -39.84 -8.46 19.79
CA GLY A 568 -40.61 -7.59 18.91
C GLY A 568 -41.43 -8.33 17.85
N PHE A 569 -41.00 -9.52 17.42
CA PHE A 569 -41.75 -10.33 16.44
C PHE A 569 -42.97 -10.99 17.07
N HIS A 570 -42.79 -11.61 18.24
CA HIS A 570 -43.88 -12.20 19.03
C HIS A 570 -44.98 -11.19 19.35
N ILE A 571 -44.63 -9.99 19.83
CA ILE A 571 -45.61 -8.94 20.12
C ILE A 571 -46.43 -8.57 18.87
N ARG A 572 -45.78 -8.38 17.73
CA ARG A 572 -46.47 -7.98 16.49
C ARG A 572 -47.32 -9.10 15.90
N LEU A 573 -46.89 -10.36 16.05
CA LEU A 573 -47.64 -11.51 15.60
C LEU A 573 -48.87 -11.76 16.49
N GLY A 574 -48.74 -11.56 17.81
CA GLY A 574 -49.86 -11.55 18.74
C GLY A 574 -50.87 -10.43 18.46
N ASP A 575 -50.41 -9.22 18.13
CA ASP A 575 -51.27 -8.11 17.72
C ASP A 575 -52.07 -8.46 16.44
N TYR A 576 -51.45 -9.17 15.50
CA TYR A 576 -52.11 -9.67 14.29
C TYR A 576 -53.18 -10.73 14.60
N TYR A 577 -52.87 -11.75 15.41
CA TYR A 577 -53.85 -12.79 15.76
C TYR A 577 -55.04 -12.24 16.54
N LYS A 578 -54.79 -11.29 17.45
CA LYS A 578 -55.84 -10.57 18.15
C LYS A 578 -56.76 -9.84 17.19
N LYS A 579 -56.21 -9.20 16.15
CA LYS A 579 -56.99 -8.48 15.13
C LYS A 579 -57.81 -9.44 14.25
N LYS A 580 -57.31 -10.65 14.00
CA LYS A 580 -58.01 -11.72 13.26
C LYS A 580 -58.99 -12.52 14.12
N ASP A 581 -59.22 -12.11 15.36
CA ASP A 581 -60.11 -12.77 16.32
C ASP A 581 -59.68 -14.23 16.64
N ILE A 582 -58.37 -14.45 16.77
CA ILE A 582 -57.76 -15.73 17.14
C ILE A 582 -57.05 -15.57 18.51
N PRO A 583 -57.81 -15.47 19.62
CA PRO A 583 -57.29 -15.06 20.92
C PRO A 583 -56.27 -16.05 21.51
N TYR A 584 -56.45 -17.36 21.28
CA TYR A 584 -55.53 -18.37 21.82
C TYR A 584 -54.10 -18.22 21.26
N ARG A 585 -53.95 -18.02 19.95
CA ARG A 585 -52.62 -17.77 19.34
C ARG A 585 -52.05 -16.42 19.74
N ALA A 586 -52.91 -15.41 19.88
CA ALA A 586 -52.46 -14.11 20.37
C ALA A 586 -51.88 -14.24 21.79
N MET A 587 -52.52 -15.03 22.64
CA MET A 587 -52.07 -15.33 24.00
C MET A 587 -50.71 -16.05 24.00
N GLU A 588 -50.56 -17.10 23.21
CA GLU A 588 -49.29 -17.86 23.08
C GLU A 588 -48.12 -16.93 22.72
N GLU A 589 -48.28 -16.09 21.70
CA GLU A 589 -47.23 -15.16 21.26
C GLU A 589 -46.90 -14.10 22.33
N TYR A 590 -47.90 -13.56 23.03
CA TYR A 590 -47.64 -12.61 24.12
C TYR A 590 -46.95 -13.27 25.32
N GLN A 591 -47.30 -14.51 25.64
CA GLN A 591 -46.62 -15.27 26.70
C GLN A 591 -45.15 -15.52 26.33
N GLN A 592 -44.85 -15.90 25.09
CA GLN A 592 -43.47 -16.02 24.61
C GLN A 592 -42.70 -14.69 24.71
N ALA A 593 -43.33 -13.58 24.31
CA ALA A 593 -42.73 -12.25 24.46
C ALA A 593 -42.44 -11.90 25.94
N LEU A 594 -43.30 -12.31 26.86
CA LEU A 594 -43.13 -12.07 28.30
C LEU A 594 -42.06 -12.99 28.92
N LEU A 595 -41.94 -14.24 28.45
CA LEU A 595 -40.85 -15.13 28.86
C LEU A 595 -39.47 -14.55 28.51
N LEU A 596 -39.35 -14.00 27.30
CA LEU A 596 -38.13 -13.36 26.83
C LEU A 596 -37.86 -11.99 27.50
N GLN A 597 -38.92 -11.26 27.87
CA GLN A 597 -38.80 -9.96 28.56
C GLN A 597 -39.85 -9.80 29.68
N PRO A 598 -39.60 -10.35 30.87
CA PRO A 598 -40.59 -10.42 31.96
C PRO A 598 -41.12 -9.06 32.45
N GLY A 599 -40.31 -8.00 32.35
CA GLY A 599 -40.67 -6.64 32.78
C GLY A 599 -41.50 -5.83 31.77
N ASN A 600 -41.95 -6.43 30.65
CA ASN A 600 -42.65 -5.69 29.61
C ASN A 600 -44.12 -5.41 29.97
N THR A 601 -44.37 -4.29 30.67
CA THR A 601 -45.70 -3.85 31.12
C THR A 601 -46.72 -3.63 29.99
N ASN A 602 -46.26 -3.45 28.75
CA ASN A 602 -47.16 -3.33 27.59
C ASN A 602 -47.72 -4.70 27.19
N VAL A 603 -46.89 -5.74 27.18
CA VAL A 603 -47.32 -7.11 26.88
C VAL A 603 -48.24 -7.66 27.97
N GLN A 604 -47.93 -7.41 29.25
CA GLN A 604 -48.79 -7.78 30.39
C GLN A 604 -50.20 -7.18 30.24
N ARG A 605 -50.31 -5.89 29.86
CA ARG A 605 -51.61 -5.26 29.59
C ARG A 605 -52.35 -5.86 28.40
N ARG A 606 -51.64 -6.37 27.38
CA ARG A 606 -52.26 -7.03 26.22
C ARG A 606 -52.84 -8.39 26.60
N ILE A 607 -52.12 -9.16 27.42
CA ILE A 607 -52.56 -10.46 27.98
C ILE A 607 -53.82 -10.27 28.83
N TRP A 608 -53.78 -9.35 29.80
CA TRP A 608 -54.93 -9.06 30.67
C TRP A 608 -56.19 -8.71 29.86
N LYS A 609 -56.06 -7.91 28.80
CA LYS A 609 -57.17 -7.57 27.89
C LYS A 609 -57.71 -8.73 27.05
N LEU A 610 -56.97 -9.83 26.93
CA LEU A 610 -57.43 -11.05 26.26
C LEU A 610 -58.08 -12.03 27.24
N GLU A 611 -57.74 -11.97 28.52
CA GLU A 611 -58.36 -12.78 29.60
C GLU A 611 -59.70 -12.20 30.07
N ASP A 612 -59.89 -10.88 29.91
CA ASP A 612 -61.11 -10.14 30.29
C ASP A 612 -62.21 -10.15 29.20
N LYS A 613 -62.01 -10.92 28.12
CA LYS A 613 -62.95 -11.13 27.00
C LYS A 613 -63.28 -12.61 26.88
#